data_AF-A0A1E1LKD6-F1
#
_entry.id   AF-A0A1E1LKD6-F1
#
_cell.length_a   1.000
_cell.length_b   1.000
_cell.length_c   1.000
_cell.angle_alpha   90.00
_cell.angle_beta   90.00
_cell.angle_gamma   90.00
#
_symmetry.space_group_name_H-M   'P 1'
#
loop_
_entity.id
_entity.type
_entity.pdbx_description
1 polymer ?
#
loop_
_entity_poly.entity_id
_entity_poly.type
_entity_poly.pdbx_seq_one_letter_code
_entity_poly.pdbx_strand_id
1 'polypeptide(L)'
;MVLVSRGITIQKKSLIKEEIKDNIEINGSFSLTLDAWIAINQDAYLGITLHFINKNFELKSYLLWIRDLKEPHLGRYLIEELLKSLQDYNIEYNISSITRDNASSNDTLIKELRSYYDISGIVFQGDISCIAHVLNLVVQDILKAIIKEAYNDLDNIDIYNIENEEEVEDIIPNNQKTRWSSIANMLKDLLNLWLAIKLVITSSKSKVFKTNRDILLLKDSDIQYLEKCLKIFNIFIKATTKLQADKYPTIYYLIPEVYNIYTRLENIREELNDPVFRDAINKGIAKLRKYYPKQGINLNNRALYLSLILDPRIKRDGLELIGLTRG
;
A
#
# COMPACT_ATOMS: atom_id res chain seq x y z
N MET A 1 -2.08 -18.03 33.71
CA MET A 1 -2.90 -17.49 32.60
C MET A 1 -2.39 -17.94 31.21
N VAL A 2 -1.91 -19.18 31.06
CA VAL A 2 -1.36 -19.72 29.78
C VAL A 2 -2.17 -20.92 29.27
N LEU A 3 -2.97 -21.56 30.12
CA LEU A 3 -3.78 -22.74 29.76
C LEU A 3 -5.15 -22.36 29.16
N VAL A 4 -5.70 -21.19 29.51
CA VAL A 4 -6.99 -20.70 28.96
C VAL A 4 -6.83 -20.23 27.51
N SER A 5 -5.67 -19.69 27.11
CA SER A 5 -5.44 -19.26 25.73
C SER A 5 -5.28 -20.42 24.75
N ARG A 6 -4.60 -21.52 25.14
CA ARG A 6 -4.44 -22.71 24.29
C ARG A 6 -5.77 -23.38 23.93
N GLY A 7 -6.70 -23.49 24.88
CA GLY A 7 -8.03 -24.05 24.64
C GLY A 7 -8.85 -23.23 23.64
N ILE A 8 -8.83 -21.89 23.79
CA ILE A 8 -9.50 -20.96 22.88
C ILE A 8 -8.86 -20.99 21.48
N THR A 9 -7.54 -21.10 21.38
CA THR A 9 -6.84 -21.22 20.09
C THR A 9 -7.15 -22.54 19.38
N ILE A 10 -7.25 -23.66 20.11
CA ILE A 10 -7.61 -24.97 19.53
C ILE A 10 -9.04 -24.95 19.01
N GLN A 11 -10.00 -24.44 19.81
CA GLN A 11 -11.41 -24.31 19.40
C GLN A 11 -11.57 -23.37 18.20
N LYS A 12 -10.87 -22.24 18.17
CA LYS A 12 -10.88 -21.36 17.00
C LYS A 12 -10.29 -22.05 15.76
N LYS A 13 -9.18 -22.79 15.92
CA LYS A 13 -8.57 -23.52 14.81
C LYS A 13 -9.49 -24.60 14.25
N SER A 14 -10.21 -25.33 15.10
CA SER A 14 -11.18 -26.33 14.64
C SER A 14 -12.36 -25.69 13.89
N LEU A 15 -12.89 -24.57 14.40
CA LEU A 15 -13.97 -23.83 13.73
C LEU A 15 -13.53 -23.32 12.35
N ILE A 16 -12.32 -22.75 12.25
CA ILE A 16 -11.76 -22.30 10.96
C ILE A 16 -11.63 -23.49 9.98
N LYS A 17 -11.16 -24.65 10.46
CA LYS A 17 -11.06 -25.86 9.62
C LYS A 17 -12.42 -26.34 9.12
N GLU A 18 -13.44 -26.28 9.96
CA GLU A 18 -14.82 -26.64 9.59
C GLU A 18 -15.36 -25.68 8.53
N GLU A 19 -15.23 -24.36 8.73
CA GLU A 19 -15.68 -23.38 7.71
C GLU A 19 -14.93 -23.50 6.38
N ILE A 20 -13.62 -23.79 6.42
CA ILE A 20 -12.84 -24.07 5.21
C ILE A 20 -13.36 -25.32 4.51
N LYS A 21 -13.63 -26.40 5.25
CA LYS A 21 -14.16 -27.64 4.69
C LYS A 21 -15.52 -27.41 4.04
N ASP A 22 -16.44 -26.75 4.73
CA ASP A 22 -17.75 -26.35 4.21
C ASP A 22 -17.61 -25.54 2.90
N ASN A 23 -16.63 -24.63 2.85
CA ASN A 23 -16.38 -23.83 1.67
C ASN A 23 -15.80 -24.67 0.50
N ILE A 24 -14.97 -25.67 0.79
CA ILE A 24 -14.46 -26.61 -0.23
C ILE A 24 -15.61 -27.46 -0.78
N GLU A 25 -16.53 -27.94 0.06
CA GLU A 25 -17.67 -28.77 -0.36
C GLU A 25 -18.60 -28.07 -1.36
N ILE A 26 -18.63 -26.73 -1.35
CA ILE A 26 -19.36 -25.91 -2.33
C ILE A 26 -18.49 -25.42 -3.50
N ASN A 27 -17.29 -25.96 -3.68
CA ASN A 27 -16.28 -25.52 -4.65
C ASN A 27 -15.88 -24.04 -4.49
N GLY A 28 -15.85 -23.55 -3.25
CA GLY A 28 -15.39 -22.22 -2.91
C GLY A 28 -13.91 -22.02 -3.21
N SER A 29 -13.56 -20.80 -3.59
CA SER A 29 -12.17 -20.37 -3.82
C SER A 29 -11.67 -19.54 -2.66
N PHE A 30 -10.36 -19.59 -2.42
CA PHE A 30 -9.71 -18.80 -1.37
C PHE A 30 -8.78 -17.75 -1.95
N SER A 31 -8.55 -16.68 -1.20
CA SER A 31 -7.53 -15.68 -1.48
C SER A 31 -6.69 -15.42 -0.24
N LEU A 32 -5.45 -15.00 -0.42
CA LEU A 32 -4.54 -14.71 0.68
C LEU A 32 -4.13 -13.24 0.69
N THR A 33 -3.91 -12.69 1.88
CA THR A 33 -3.05 -11.51 2.04
C THR A 33 -1.79 -11.94 2.79
N LEU A 34 -0.63 -11.62 2.23
CA LEU A 34 0.67 -11.83 2.84
C LEU A 34 1.23 -10.49 3.30
N ASP A 35 1.64 -10.42 4.57
CA ASP A 35 2.36 -9.26 5.11
C ASP A 35 3.63 -9.76 5.80
N ALA A 36 4.77 -9.29 5.31
CA ALA A 36 6.05 -9.55 5.92
C ALA A 36 6.54 -8.29 6.65
N TRP A 37 7.04 -8.46 7.87
CA TRP A 37 7.60 -7.36 8.64
C TRP A 37 8.74 -7.84 9.52
N ILE A 38 9.63 -6.92 9.84
CA ILE A 38 10.65 -7.09 10.87
C ILE A 38 10.09 -6.46 12.14
N ALA A 39 10.05 -7.22 13.23
CA ALA A 39 9.62 -6.73 14.53
C ALA A 39 10.74 -5.94 15.22
N ILE A 40 10.40 -5.25 16.31
CA ILE A 40 11.34 -4.40 17.07
C ILE A 40 12.54 -5.20 17.59
N ASN A 41 12.34 -6.49 17.87
CA ASN A 41 13.38 -7.41 18.30
C ASN A 41 14.22 -7.97 17.12
N GLN A 42 14.08 -7.41 15.91
CA GLN A 42 14.76 -7.80 14.67
C GLN A 42 14.35 -9.15 14.11
N ASP A 43 13.37 -9.83 14.71
CA ASP A 43 12.81 -11.06 14.15
C ASP A 43 11.91 -10.74 12.96
N ALA A 44 12.08 -11.50 11.88
CA ALA A 44 11.24 -11.39 10.70
C ALA A 44 10.01 -12.29 10.82
N TYR A 45 8.84 -11.79 10.45
CA TYR A 45 7.59 -12.53 10.47
C TYR A 45 6.86 -12.46 9.13
N LEU A 46 6.12 -13.53 8.82
CA LEU A 46 5.15 -13.59 7.73
C LEU A 46 3.76 -13.85 8.29
N GLY A 47 2.86 -12.88 8.14
CA GLY A 47 1.44 -13.04 8.35
C GLY A 47 0.76 -13.62 7.12
N ILE A 48 -0.02 -14.69 7.31
CA ILE A 48 -0.83 -15.33 6.27
C ILE A 48 -2.30 -15.24 6.68
N THR A 49 -3.06 -14.41 5.99
CA THR A 49 -4.50 -14.25 6.23
C THR A 49 -5.29 -14.79 5.04
N LEU A 50 -6.22 -15.69 5.33
CA LEU A 50 -7.14 -16.29 4.38
C LEU A 50 -8.42 -15.47 4.27
N HIS A 51 -8.90 -15.28 3.05
CA HIS A 51 -10.18 -14.63 2.76
C HIS A 51 -11.01 -15.47 1.80
N PHE A 52 -12.30 -15.62 2.10
CA PHE A 52 -13.27 -16.30 1.24
C PHE A 52 -14.70 -15.84 1.55
N ILE A 53 -15.63 -16.15 0.65
CA ILE A 53 -17.06 -15.92 0.86
C ILE A 53 -17.69 -17.27 1.16
N ASN A 54 -18.34 -17.41 2.31
CA ASN A 54 -18.97 -18.68 2.71
C ASN A 54 -20.33 -18.90 2.01
N LYS A 55 -20.96 -20.05 2.27
CA LYS A 55 -22.30 -20.41 1.76
C LYS A 55 -23.42 -19.41 2.08
N ASN A 56 -23.24 -18.57 3.10
CA ASN A 56 -24.19 -17.54 3.52
C ASN A 56 -23.91 -16.18 2.85
N PHE A 57 -22.99 -16.13 1.87
CA PHE A 57 -22.52 -14.88 1.23
C PHE A 57 -21.84 -13.91 2.21
N GLU A 58 -21.25 -14.44 3.29
CA GLU A 58 -20.49 -13.64 4.25
C GLU A 58 -18.99 -13.67 3.90
N LEU A 59 -18.36 -12.50 3.84
CA LEU A 59 -16.92 -12.40 3.74
C LEU A 59 -16.28 -12.86 5.06
N LYS A 60 -15.48 -13.91 5.00
CA LYS A 60 -14.66 -14.42 6.11
C LYS A 60 -13.21 -14.01 5.90
N SER A 61 -12.57 -13.62 6.99
CA SER A 61 -11.15 -13.28 7.06
C SER A 61 -10.53 -13.93 8.28
N TYR A 62 -9.54 -14.79 8.09
CA TYR A 62 -8.89 -15.54 9.16
C TYR A 62 -7.37 -15.45 9.03
N LEU A 63 -6.72 -14.92 10.06
CA LEU A 63 -5.27 -15.05 10.21
C LEU A 63 -4.96 -16.53 10.49
N LEU A 64 -4.41 -17.22 9.49
CA LEU A 64 -4.07 -18.64 9.61
C LEU A 64 -2.79 -18.82 10.43
N TRP A 65 -1.79 -17.98 10.12
CA TRP A 65 -0.47 -18.09 10.70
C TRP A 65 0.25 -16.75 10.80
N ILE A 66 1.07 -16.63 11.84
CA ILE A 66 2.22 -15.73 11.89
C ILE A 66 3.42 -16.65 11.96
N ARG A 67 4.21 -16.71 10.89
CA ARG A 67 5.42 -17.53 10.81
C ARG A 67 6.62 -16.70 11.20
N ASP A 68 7.38 -17.20 12.17
CA ASP A 68 8.73 -16.74 12.47
C ASP A 68 9.65 -17.18 11.32
N LEU A 69 10.26 -16.21 10.65
CA LEU A 69 11.14 -16.43 9.51
C LEU A 69 12.58 -16.50 10.01
N LYS A 70 13.06 -17.72 10.22
CA LYS A 70 14.43 -17.98 10.71
C LYS A 70 15.51 -17.54 9.73
N GLU A 71 15.19 -17.55 8.44
CA GLU A 71 16.06 -17.08 7.38
C GLU A 71 15.42 -15.87 6.71
N PRO A 72 15.93 -14.66 6.98
CA PRO A 72 15.38 -13.46 6.38
C PRO A 72 15.70 -13.44 4.88
N HIS A 73 14.67 -13.16 4.06
CA HIS A 73 14.76 -12.70 2.66
C HIS A 73 15.03 -13.71 1.53
N LEU A 74 14.93 -15.03 1.74
CA LEU A 74 14.96 -15.98 0.62
C LEU A 74 13.55 -16.31 0.12
N GLY A 75 13.21 -15.88 -1.10
CA GLY A 75 11.88 -16.15 -1.68
C GLY A 75 11.51 -17.63 -1.79
N ARG A 76 12.51 -18.52 -1.90
CA ARG A 76 12.32 -19.98 -1.82
C ARG A 76 11.90 -20.46 -0.44
N TYR A 77 12.48 -19.89 0.61
CA TYR A 77 12.09 -20.21 1.98
C TYR A 77 10.64 -19.75 2.27
N LEU A 78 10.27 -18.56 1.78
CA LEU A 78 8.90 -18.04 1.95
C LEU A 78 7.85 -18.92 1.26
N ILE A 79 8.11 -19.45 0.06
CA ILE A 79 7.15 -20.33 -0.62
C ILE A 79 7.01 -21.68 0.09
N GLU A 80 8.10 -22.25 0.61
CA GLU A 80 8.04 -23.49 1.39
C GLU A 80 7.20 -23.31 2.66
N GLU A 81 7.43 -22.24 3.42
CA GLU A 81 6.65 -21.93 4.62
C GLU A 81 5.19 -21.61 4.31
N LEU A 82 4.92 -20.95 3.18
CA LEU A 82 3.56 -20.73 2.69
C LEU A 82 2.87 -22.07 2.38
N LEU A 83 3.46 -22.93 1.54
CA LEU A 83 2.85 -24.21 1.15
C LEU A 83 2.61 -25.12 2.35
N LYS A 84 3.58 -25.25 3.27
CA LYS A 84 3.40 -25.99 4.55
C LYS A 84 2.21 -25.45 5.35
N SER A 85 2.08 -24.13 5.42
CA SER A 85 0.98 -23.48 6.14
C SER A 85 -0.39 -23.72 5.51
N LEU A 86 -0.45 -23.85 4.18
CA LEU A 86 -1.69 -24.16 3.46
C LEU A 86 -2.05 -25.65 3.57
N GLN A 87 -1.06 -26.54 3.56
CA GLN A 87 -1.24 -27.98 3.76
C GLN A 87 -1.83 -28.31 5.13
N ASP A 88 -1.52 -27.53 6.18
CA ASP A 88 -2.15 -27.68 7.51
C ASP A 88 -3.69 -27.60 7.48
N TYR A 89 -4.24 -26.98 6.43
CA TYR A 89 -5.67 -26.77 6.19
C TYR A 89 -6.18 -27.49 4.92
N ASN A 90 -5.33 -28.21 4.19
CA ASN A 90 -5.64 -28.85 2.89
C ASN A 90 -6.21 -27.88 1.85
N ILE A 91 -5.63 -26.69 1.74
CA ILE A 91 -6.05 -25.63 0.79
C ILE A 91 -4.93 -25.16 -0.14
N GLU A 92 -3.78 -25.84 -0.14
CA GLU A 92 -2.62 -25.49 -0.96
C GLU A 92 -2.93 -25.44 -2.45
N TYR A 93 -4.00 -26.12 -2.88
CA TYR A 93 -4.45 -26.18 -4.27
C TYR A 93 -5.71 -25.34 -4.56
N ASN A 94 -6.26 -24.65 -3.56
CA ASN A 94 -7.52 -23.91 -3.66
C ASN A 94 -7.32 -22.37 -3.62
N ILE A 95 -6.07 -21.90 -3.65
CA ILE A 95 -5.78 -20.46 -3.63
C ILE A 95 -5.92 -19.89 -5.04
N SER A 96 -6.87 -18.99 -5.19
CA SER A 96 -7.13 -18.29 -6.45
C SER A 96 -6.25 -17.06 -6.62
N SER A 97 -5.92 -16.35 -5.55
CA SER A 97 -5.17 -15.10 -5.64
C SER A 97 -4.42 -14.78 -4.35
N ILE A 98 -3.34 -14.01 -4.50
CA ILE A 98 -2.55 -13.51 -3.37
C ILE A 98 -2.42 -12.00 -3.51
N THR A 99 -2.69 -11.28 -2.41
CA THR A 99 -2.36 -9.87 -2.25
C THR A 99 -1.13 -9.75 -1.36
N ARG A 100 -0.12 -8.98 -1.80
CA ARG A 100 1.17 -8.88 -1.10
C ARG A 100 1.77 -7.48 -1.20
N ASP A 101 2.70 -7.14 -0.31
CA ASP A 101 3.53 -5.95 -0.52
C ASP A 101 4.58 -6.19 -1.63
N ASN A 102 5.22 -5.11 -2.07
CA ASN A 102 6.10 -5.13 -3.25
C ASN A 102 7.58 -5.32 -2.89
N ALA A 103 7.87 -6.02 -1.78
CA ALA A 103 9.21 -6.47 -1.47
C ALA A 103 9.70 -7.48 -2.53
N SER A 104 10.97 -7.41 -2.90
CA SER A 104 11.60 -8.27 -3.93
C SER A 104 11.53 -9.76 -3.59
N SER A 105 11.57 -10.11 -2.31
CA SER A 105 11.39 -11.48 -1.82
C SER A 105 10.06 -12.09 -2.26
N ASN A 106 8.99 -11.27 -2.32
CA ASN A 106 7.68 -11.73 -2.73
C ASN A 106 7.56 -11.96 -4.25
N ASP A 107 8.35 -11.26 -5.07
CA ASP A 107 8.39 -11.52 -6.51
C ASP A 107 8.90 -12.94 -6.79
N THR A 108 9.90 -13.38 -6.03
CA THR A 108 10.42 -14.75 -6.09
C THR A 108 9.37 -15.74 -5.58
N LEU A 109 8.69 -15.46 -4.46
CA LEU A 109 7.60 -16.31 -3.94
C LEU A 109 6.51 -16.54 -4.98
N ILE A 110 6.03 -15.48 -5.65
CA ILE A 110 4.96 -15.60 -6.64
C ILE A 110 5.44 -16.37 -7.87
N LYS A 111 6.67 -16.16 -8.32
CA LYS A 111 7.24 -16.90 -9.46
C LYS A 111 7.30 -18.40 -9.18
N GLU A 112 7.77 -18.79 -8.00
CA GLU A 112 7.84 -20.19 -7.58
C GLU A 112 6.44 -20.79 -7.38
N LEU A 113 5.50 -20.04 -6.77
CA LEU A 113 4.10 -20.46 -6.62
C LEU A 113 3.44 -20.72 -7.97
N ARG A 114 3.63 -19.82 -8.95
CA ARG A 114 3.09 -19.99 -10.31
C ARG A 114 3.62 -21.27 -10.94
N SER A 115 4.93 -21.50 -10.84
CA SER A 115 5.56 -22.71 -11.36
C SER A 115 4.97 -23.97 -10.70
N TYR A 116 4.76 -23.95 -9.39
CA TYR A 116 4.11 -25.04 -8.66
C TYR A 116 2.66 -25.26 -9.13
N TYR A 117 1.89 -24.20 -9.31
CA TYR A 117 0.48 -24.29 -9.74
C TYR A 117 0.34 -24.73 -11.21
N ASP A 118 1.24 -24.28 -12.09
CA ASP A 118 1.26 -24.70 -13.48
C ASP A 118 1.51 -26.21 -13.59
N ILE A 119 2.44 -26.76 -12.80
CA ILE A 119 2.71 -28.21 -12.71
C ILE A 119 1.49 -28.96 -12.16
N SER A 120 0.81 -28.40 -11.16
CA SER A 120 -0.38 -29.01 -10.55
C SER A 120 -1.67 -28.79 -11.33
N GLY A 121 -1.65 -28.06 -12.46
CA GLY A 121 -2.85 -27.78 -13.26
C GLY A 121 -3.84 -26.80 -12.61
N ILE A 122 -3.37 -25.93 -11.71
CA ILE A 122 -4.19 -25.02 -10.92
C ILE A 122 -4.20 -23.63 -11.54
N VAL A 123 -5.39 -23.06 -11.70
CA VAL A 123 -5.54 -21.72 -12.29
C VAL A 123 -5.35 -20.65 -11.22
N PHE A 124 -4.16 -20.05 -11.19
CA PHE A 124 -3.89 -18.86 -10.39
C PHE A 124 -4.50 -17.61 -11.03
N GLN A 125 -5.52 -17.02 -10.41
CA GLN A 125 -6.28 -15.88 -10.93
C GLN A 125 -5.57 -14.53 -10.79
N GLY A 126 -4.63 -14.39 -9.83
CA GLY A 126 -3.92 -13.12 -9.72
C GLY A 126 -2.91 -13.00 -8.60
N ASP A 127 -1.81 -12.32 -8.93
CA ASP A 127 -0.88 -11.68 -8.01
C ASP A 127 -1.26 -10.20 -7.93
N ILE A 128 -1.71 -9.77 -6.75
CA ILE A 128 -2.23 -8.43 -6.54
C ILE A 128 -1.23 -7.68 -5.64
N SER A 129 -0.53 -6.71 -6.22
CA SER A 129 0.22 -5.74 -5.41
C SER A 129 -0.73 -5.03 -4.44
N CYS A 130 -0.29 -4.82 -3.21
CA CYS A 130 -1.04 -4.06 -2.21
C CYS A 130 -1.11 -2.58 -2.62
N ILE A 131 -2.31 -2.10 -2.98
CA ILE A 131 -2.50 -0.72 -3.43
C ILE A 131 -2.06 0.29 -2.37
N ALA A 132 -2.30 0.04 -1.08
CA ALA A 132 -1.85 0.94 -0.02
C ALA A 132 -0.33 1.09 0.00
N HIS A 133 0.41 -0.01 -0.23
CA HIS A 133 1.86 0.00 -0.33
C HIS A 133 2.32 0.69 -1.63
N VAL A 134 1.66 0.43 -2.77
CA VAL A 134 1.94 1.13 -4.04
C VAL A 134 1.74 2.64 -3.90
N LEU A 135 0.64 3.09 -3.30
CA LEU A 135 0.39 4.52 -3.09
C LEU A 135 1.45 5.14 -2.17
N ASN A 136 1.94 4.39 -1.16
CA ASN A 136 3.06 4.84 -0.35
C ASN A 136 4.33 5.05 -1.20
N LEU A 137 4.69 4.08 -2.06
CA LEU A 137 5.84 4.20 -2.95
C LEU A 137 5.70 5.39 -3.92
N VAL A 138 4.50 5.60 -4.48
CA VAL A 138 4.21 6.74 -5.36
C VAL A 138 4.41 8.06 -4.64
N VAL A 139 3.87 8.20 -3.41
CA VAL A 139 4.02 9.42 -2.62
C VAL A 139 5.47 9.64 -2.20
N GLN A 140 6.21 8.58 -1.86
CA GLN A 140 7.63 8.69 -1.54
C GLN A 140 8.46 9.17 -2.73
N ASP A 141 8.22 8.67 -3.95
CA ASP A 141 8.90 9.16 -5.15
C ASP A 141 8.59 10.64 -5.44
N ILE A 142 7.32 11.05 -5.28
CA ILE A 142 6.91 12.46 -5.39
C ILE A 142 7.63 13.31 -4.34
N LEU A 143 7.62 12.87 -3.07
CA LEU A 143 8.25 13.56 -1.95
C LEU A 143 9.76 13.72 -2.19
N LYS A 144 10.46 12.64 -2.55
CA LYS A 144 11.89 12.67 -2.85
C LYS A 144 12.23 13.67 -3.95
N ALA A 145 11.40 13.75 -4.99
CA ALA A 145 11.60 14.72 -6.08
C ALA A 145 11.39 16.17 -5.63
N ILE A 146 10.33 16.45 -4.88
CA ILE A 146 10.03 17.78 -4.32
C ILE A 146 11.16 18.22 -3.37
N ILE A 147 11.57 17.32 -2.47
CA ILE A 147 12.58 17.56 -1.45
C ILE A 147 13.96 17.79 -2.06
N LYS A 148 14.36 16.99 -3.06
CA LYS A 148 15.66 17.14 -3.74
C LYS A 148 15.82 18.55 -4.33
N GLU A 149 14.78 19.07 -4.98
CA GLU A 149 14.80 20.42 -5.55
C GLU A 149 14.87 21.49 -4.44
N ALA A 150 14.09 21.34 -3.36
CA ALA A 150 14.14 22.26 -2.22
C ALA A 150 15.53 22.31 -1.53
N TYR A 151 16.29 21.21 -1.57
CA TYR A 151 17.65 21.15 -1.03
C TYR A 151 18.73 21.63 -2.00
N ASN A 152 18.52 21.52 -3.32
CA ASN A 152 19.44 22.11 -4.30
C ASN A 152 19.50 23.65 -4.16
N ASP A 153 18.44 24.28 -3.65
CA ASP A 153 18.41 25.72 -3.32
C ASP A 153 19.11 26.07 -1.99
N LEU A 154 19.46 25.06 -1.17
CA LEU A 154 20.10 25.19 0.14
C LEU A 154 21.56 24.71 0.09
N ASP A 155 22.40 25.40 -0.69
CA ASP A 155 23.87 25.23 -0.62
C ASP A 155 24.33 25.41 0.85
N ASN A 156 24.89 24.35 1.46
CA ASN A 156 25.58 24.28 2.78
C ASN A 156 24.85 23.68 4.00
N ILE A 157 24.04 22.62 3.85
CA ILE A 157 23.83 21.72 5.00
C ILE A 157 24.09 20.27 4.57
N ASP A 158 25.16 19.68 5.12
CA ASP A 158 25.45 18.24 5.08
C ASP A 158 24.27 17.45 5.68
N ILE A 159 23.27 17.16 4.85
CA ILE A 159 22.20 16.21 5.19
C ILE A 159 22.26 15.09 4.16
N TYR A 160 23.16 14.15 4.45
CA TYR A 160 23.18 12.73 4.08
C TYR A 160 22.67 12.31 2.69
N ASN A 161 23.62 11.81 1.88
CA ASN A 161 23.51 10.80 0.81
C ASN A 161 22.10 10.30 0.47
N ILE A 162 21.36 11.06 -0.34
CA ILE A 162 20.12 10.60 -0.99
C ILE A 162 20.42 9.62 -2.16
N GLU A 163 21.70 9.39 -2.47
CA GLU A 163 22.15 8.56 -3.60
C GLU A 163 22.27 7.06 -3.29
N ASN A 164 22.28 6.66 -2.01
CA ASN A 164 22.26 5.25 -1.63
C ASN A 164 20.82 4.80 -1.37
N GLU A 165 20.24 3.99 -2.26
CA GLU A 165 18.91 3.40 -2.09
C GLU A 165 18.75 2.57 -0.80
N GLU A 166 19.86 2.19 -0.14
CA GLU A 166 19.88 1.37 1.08
C GLU A 166 19.87 2.18 2.40
N GLU A 167 20.27 3.45 2.44
CA GLU A 167 20.40 4.22 3.70
C GLU A 167 19.23 5.18 4.00
N VAL A 168 18.26 5.31 3.08
CA VAL A 168 17.05 6.13 3.29
C VAL A 168 16.08 5.47 4.30
N GLU A 169 16.31 4.22 4.68
CA GLU A 169 15.52 3.54 5.72
C GLU A 169 15.69 4.16 7.13
N ASP A 170 16.79 4.88 7.40
CA ASP A 170 17.10 5.35 8.76
C ASP A 170 16.73 6.82 9.07
N ILE A 171 16.37 7.63 8.06
CA ILE A 171 15.96 9.04 8.29
C ILE A 171 14.48 9.13 8.71
N ILE A 172 13.69 8.10 8.38
CA ILE A 172 12.35 7.90 8.91
C ILE A 172 12.50 6.93 10.06
N PRO A 173 12.28 7.34 11.33
CA PRO A 173 12.51 6.47 12.48
C PRO A 173 11.94 5.08 12.22
N ASN A 174 12.81 4.08 12.34
CA ASN A 174 12.59 2.66 12.07
C ASN A 174 11.63 2.01 13.10
N ASN A 175 10.52 2.70 13.38
CA ASN A 175 9.47 2.24 14.26
C ASN A 175 8.12 2.53 13.59
N GLN A 176 7.67 1.49 12.88
CA GLN A 176 6.49 1.40 12.02
C GLN A 176 6.66 2.04 10.64
N LYS A 177 6.30 1.26 9.61
CA LYS A 177 5.76 1.67 8.28
C LYS A 177 4.68 2.79 8.44
N THR A 178 5.02 3.94 9.00
CA THR A 178 4.13 5.07 9.28
C THR A 178 4.00 5.85 7.98
N ARG A 179 3.12 5.29 7.14
CA ARG A 179 2.32 5.94 6.09
C ARG A 179 2.63 7.44 5.96
N TRP A 180 3.08 7.85 4.79
CA TRP A 180 3.16 9.24 4.31
C TRP A 180 1.97 10.14 4.72
N SER A 181 0.82 9.57 5.11
CA SER A 181 -0.28 10.26 5.78
C SER A 181 0.13 11.05 7.03
N SER A 182 1.16 10.64 7.78
CA SER A 182 1.64 11.40 8.93
C SER A 182 2.30 12.72 8.50
N ILE A 183 3.16 12.68 7.47
CA ILE A 183 3.75 13.88 6.86
C ILE A 183 2.66 14.79 6.32
N ALA A 184 1.66 14.23 5.64
CA ALA A 184 0.55 15.02 5.09
C ALA A 184 -0.33 15.64 6.19
N ASN A 185 -0.58 14.93 7.29
CA ASN A 185 -1.31 15.46 8.45
C ASN A 185 -0.51 16.56 9.14
N MET A 186 0.78 16.35 9.38
CA MET A 186 1.68 17.36 9.94
C MET A 186 1.69 18.63 9.09
N LEU A 187 1.78 18.49 7.77
CA LEU A 187 1.74 19.61 6.83
C LEU A 187 0.40 20.36 6.90
N LYS A 188 -0.71 19.61 6.94
CA LYS A 188 -2.05 20.17 7.08
C LYS A 188 -2.20 20.94 8.40
N ASP A 189 -1.73 20.38 9.51
CA ASP A 189 -1.81 21.00 10.82
C ASP A 189 -0.92 22.24 10.91
N LEU A 190 0.29 22.18 10.34
CA LEU A 190 1.18 23.33 10.22
C LEU A 190 0.51 24.48 9.47
N LEU A 191 -0.08 24.23 8.30
CA LEU A 191 -0.76 25.25 7.51
C LEU A 191 -1.98 25.84 8.23
N ASN A 192 -2.77 25.01 8.91
CA ASN A 192 -3.92 25.48 9.70
C ASN A 192 -3.49 26.36 10.88
N LEU A 193 -2.38 26.02 11.54
CA LEU A 193 -1.88 26.73 12.71
C LEU A 193 -0.91 27.87 12.36
N TRP A 194 -0.54 28.02 11.09
CA TRP A 194 0.54 28.93 10.68
C TRP A 194 0.30 30.36 11.13
N LEU A 195 -0.93 30.87 11.01
CA LEU A 195 -1.27 32.22 11.47
C LEU A 195 -1.04 32.39 12.98
N ALA A 196 -1.42 31.41 13.79
CA ALA A 196 -1.18 31.44 15.23
C ALA A 196 0.31 31.32 15.57
N ILE A 197 1.05 30.44 14.87
CA ILE A 197 2.50 30.26 15.03
C ILE A 197 3.23 31.57 14.70
N LYS A 198 2.91 32.19 13.56
CA LYS A 198 3.45 33.49 13.12
C LYS A 198 3.21 34.57 14.17
N LEU A 199 2.00 34.64 14.74
CA LEU A 199 1.67 35.60 15.81
C LEU A 199 2.49 35.36 17.07
N VAL A 200 2.66 34.11 17.51
CA VAL A 200 3.44 33.76 18.70
C VAL A 200 4.91 34.13 18.51
N ILE A 201 5.52 33.78 17.38
CA ILE A 201 6.93 34.09 17.08
C ILE A 201 7.15 35.61 17.04
N THR A 202 6.24 36.34 16.39
CA THR A 202 6.36 37.80 16.21
C THR A 202 6.12 38.56 17.52
N SER A 203 5.19 38.09 18.35
CA SER A 203 4.80 38.75 19.62
C SER A 203 5.71 38.35 20.79
N SER A 204 6.50 37.28 20.66
CA SER A 204 7.33 36.77 21.74
C SER A 204 8.46 37.73 22.11
N LYS A 205 8.62 37.96 23.43
CA LYS A 205 9.72 38.74 24.00
C LYS A 205 11.00 37.92 24.22
N SER A 206 10.93 36.59 24.12
CA SER A 206 12.05 35.68 24.36
C SER A 206 13.22 35.97 23.44
N LYS A 207 14.44 35.90 24.00
CA LYS A 207 15.68 36.11 23.25
C LYS A 207 15.85 35.07 22.14
N VAL A 208 15.49 33.81 22.39
CA VAL A 208 15.58 32.70 21.42
C VAL A 208 14.72 32.99 20.17
N PHE A 209 13.46 33.38 20.37
CA PHE A 209 12.57 33.71 19.25
C PHE A 209 13.03 34.94 18.49
N LYS A 210 13.61 35.95 19.16
CA LYS A 210 14.13 37.16 18.50
C LYS A 210 15.37 36.88 17.65
N THR A 211 16.29 36.07 18.17
CA THR A 211 17.54 35.73 17.46
C THR A 211 17.27 34.86 16.23
N ASN A 212 16.23 34.02 16.28
CA ASN A 212 15.96 33.02 15.25
C ASN A 212 14.73 33.35 14.38
N ARG A 213 14.26 34.61 14.32
CA ARG A 213 13.04 34.96 13.56
C ARG A 213 13.14 34.60 12.08
N ASP A 214 14.29 34.86 11.49
CA ASP A 214 14.50 34.72 10.04
C ASP A 214 14.46 33.27 9.58
N ILE A 215 14.77 32.32 10.48
CA ILE A 215 14.69 30.87 10.23
C ILE A 215 13.37 30.24 10.68
N LEU A 216 12.64 30.88 11.61
CA LEU A 216 11.37 30.36 12.14
C LEU A 216 10.15 30.89 11.37
N LEU A 217 10.29 32.00 10.64
CA LEU A 217 9.23 32.59 9.84
C LEU A 217 9.35 32.14 8.39
N LEU A 218 8.42 31.29 7.96
CA LEU A 218 8.22 30.94 6.56
C LEU A 218 7.77 32.17 5.77
N LYS A 219 8.33 32.34 4.58
CA LYS A 219 7.90 33.35 3.62
C LYS A 219 6.55 32.96 3.03
N ASP A 220 5.83 33.93 2.47
CA ASP A 220 4.56 33.64 1.79
C ASP A 220 4.75 32.70 0.60
N SER A 221 5.91 32.74 -0.07
CA SER A 221 6.31 31.78 -1.10
C SER A 221 6.41 30.35 -0.57
N ASP A 222 6.94 30.17 0.65
CA ASP A 222 7.14 28.87 1.27
C ASP A 222 5.78 28.28 1.66
N ILE A 223 4.88 29.12 2.19
CA ILE A 223 3.50 28.71 2.48
C ILE A 223 2.77 28.28 1.21
N GLN A 224 2.87 29.06 0.13
CA GLN A 224 2.29 28.66 -1.16
C GLN A 224 2.87 27.34 -1.67
N TYR A 225 4.18 27.12 -1.52
CA TYR A 225 4.83 25.86 -1.89
C TYR A 225 4.28 24.67 -1.08
N LEU A 226 4.13 24.83 0.23
CA LEU A 226 3.56 23.84 1.13
C LEU A 226 2.08 23.55 0.81
N GLU A 227 1.30 24.56 0.45
CA GLU A 227 -0.09 24.40 -0.02
C GLU A 227 -0.16 23.56 -1.31
N LYS A 228 0.74 23.82 -2.28
CA LYS A 228 0.86 23.00 -3.50
C LYS A 228 1.17 21.54 -3.16
N CYS A 229 2.11 21.29 -2.25
CA CYS A 229 2.44 19.93 -1.77
C CYS A 229 1.21 19.24 -1.16
N LEU A 230 0.50 19.93 -0.26
CA LEU A 230 -0.69 19.39 0.40
C LEU A 230 -1.80 19.05 -0.61
N LYS A 231 -1.95 19.86 -1.67
CA LYS A 231 -2.93 19.62 -2.73
C LYS A 231 -2.67 18.29 -3.45
N ILE A 232 -1.41 17.95 -3.70
CA ILE A 232 -1.00 16.66 -4.28
C ILE A 232 -1.30 15.53 -3.29
N PHE A 233 -0.85 15.64 -2.02
CA PHE A 233 -1.05 14.58 -1.03
C PHE A 233 -2.52 14.27 -0.75
N ASN A 234 -3.39 15.29 -0.80
CA ASN A 234 -4.83 15.11 -0.63
C ASN A 234 -5.47 14.16 -1.66
N ILE A 235 -4.89 13.99 -2.86
CA ILE A 235 -5.34 12.97 -3.82
C ILE A 235 -5.21 11.59 -3.18
N PHE A 236 -4.04 11.30 -2.61
CA PHE A 236 -3.70 10.01 -2.04
C PHE A 236 -4.44 9.75 -0.73
N ILE A 237 -4.69 10.78 0.11
CA ILE A 237 -5.37 10.58 1.42
C ILE A 237 -6.77 10.02 1.18
N LYS A 238 -7.51 10.68 0.27
CA LYS A 238 -8.86 10.27 -0.10
C LYS A 238 -8.88 8.86 -0.69
N ALA A 239 -7.90 8.51 -1.52
CA ALA A 239 -7.84 7.18 -2.12
C ALA A 239 -7.49 6.09 -1.10
N THR A 240 -6.47 6.32 -0.26
CA THR A 240 -6.03 5.35 0.75
C THR A 240 -7.09 5.10 1.82
N THR A 241 -7.79 6.13 2.30
CA THR A 241 -8.90 5.95 3.25
C THR A 241 -10.02 5.07 2.68
N LYS A 242 -10.31 5.20 1.38
CA LYS A 242 -11.29 4.32 0.73
C LYS A 242 -10.78 2.90 0.57
N LEU A 243 -9.54 2.71 0.13
CA LEU A 243 -9.00 1.40 -0.26
C LEU A 243 -8.56 0.53 0.92
N GLN A 244 -8.39 1.11 2.11
CA GLN A 244 -8.03 0.41 3.34
C GLN A 244 -9.24 -0.13 4.13
N ALA A 245 -10.44 -0.11 3.56
CA ALA A 245 -11.59 -0.69 4.23
C ALA A 245 -11.47 -2.22 4.34
N ASP A 246 -11.86 -2.77 5.49
CA ASP A 246 -11.75 -4.18 5.86
C ASP A 246 -13.11 -4.90 5.94
N LYS A 247 -14.21 -4.14 6.04
CA LYS A 247 -15.57 -4.68 6.20
C LYS A 247 -16.27 -5.06 4.89
N TYR A 248 -15.70 -4.73 3.74
CA TYR A 248 -16.29 -5.01 2.44
C TYR A 248 -15.20 -5.29 1.39
N PRO A 249 -15.51 -6.05 0.32
CA PRO A 249 -14.54 -6.30 -0.75
C PRO A 249 -14.06 -4.99 -1.36
N THR A 250 -12.75 -4.78 -1.47
CA THR A 250 -12.19 -3.52 -2.01
C THR A 250 -11.68 -3.63 -3.43
N ILE A 251 -11.50 -4.86 -3.91
CA ILE A 251 -10.87 -5.16 -5.19
C ILE A 251 -11.66 -4.61 -6.41
N TYR A 252 -13.00 -4.60 -6.36
CA TYR A 252 -13.85 -4.21 -7.49
C TYR A 252 -13.68 -2.74 -7.90
N TYR A 253 -13.38 -1.83 -6.98
CA TYR A 253 -13.20 -0.41 -7.28
C TYR A 253 -11.74 0.03 -7.33
N LEU A 254 -10.80 -0.90 -7.16
CA LEU A 254 -9.37 -0.60 -7.20
C LEU A 254 -8.98 0.05 -8.53
N ILE A 255 -9.33 -0.55 -9.66
CA ILE A 255 -9.00 -0.03 -11.00
C ILE A 255 -9.64 1.36 -11.24
N PRO A 256 -10.95 1.56 -11.00
CA PRO A 256 -11.56 2.88 -11.08
C PRO A 256 -10.86 3.95 -10.23
N GLU A 257 -10.51 3.63 -8.98
CA GLU A 257 -9.85 4.60 -8.10
C GLU A 257 -8.40 4.88 -8.56
N VAL A 258 -7.67 3.88 -9.05
CA VAL A 258 -6.36 4.09 -9.68
C VAL A 258 -6.48 5.01 -10.89
N TYR A 259 -7.49 4.82 -11.74
CA TYR A 259 -7.73 5.68 -12.91
C TYR A 259 -8.09 7.11 -12.50
N ASN A 260 -8.89 7.26 -11.45
CA ASN A 260 -9.20 8.56 -10.85
C ASN A 260 -7.94 9.26 -10.29
N ILE A 261 -7.03 8.52 -9.67
CA ILE A 261 -5.72 9.05 -9.22
C ILE A 261 -4.92 9.56 -10.42
N TYR A 262 -4.81 8.78 -11.50
CA TYR A 262 -4.13 9.25 -12.72
C TYR A 262 -4.72 10.57 -13.22
N THR A 263 -6.05 10.63 -13.40
CA THR A 263 -6.71 11.85 -13.90
C THR A 263 -6.49 13.04 -12.98
N ARG A 264 -6.54 12.85 -11.65
CA ARG A 264 -6.29 13.92 -10.69
C ARG A 264 -4.84 14.40 -10.69
N LEU A 265 -3.87 13.48 -10.81
CA LEU A 265 -2.46 13.84 -10.91
C LEU A 265 -2.19 14.62 -12.19
N GLU A 266 -2.73 14.18 -13.32
CA GLU A 266 -2.63 14.89 -14.61
C GLU A 266 -3.26 16.29 -14.51
N ASN A 267 -4.46 16.42 -13.94
CA ASN A 267 -5.10 17.73 -13.76
C ASN A 267 -4.30 18.67 -12.85
N ILE A 268 -3.78 18.19 -11.72
CA ILE A 268 -2.94 19.00 -10.83
C ILE A 268 -1.62 19.38 -11.51
N ARG A 269 -1.04 18.48 -12.33
CA ARG A 269 0.18 18.76 -13.07
C ARG A 269 0.02 19.94 -14.01
N GLU A 270 -1.10 19.99 -14.74
CA GLU A 270 -1.42 21.10 -15.64
C GLU A 270 -1.81 22.38 -14.86
N GLU A 271 -2.56 22.24 -13.76
CA GLU A 271 -3.00 23.37 -12.93
C GLU A 271 -1.83 24.09 -12.25
N LEU A 272 -0.88 23.35 -11.65
CA LEU A 272 0.27 23.94 -10.97
C LEU A 272 1.24 24.60 -11.93
N ASN A 273 1.38 24.05 -13.14
CA ASN A 273 2.28 24.52 -14.21
C ASN A 273 3.69 24.89 -13.72
N ASP A 274 4.21 24.11 -12.78
CA ASP A 274 5.48 24.36 -12.09
C ASP A 274 6.46 23.22 -12.43
N PRO A 275 7.69 23.50 -12.91
CA PRO A 275 8.62 22.47 -13.37
C PRO A 275 8.94 21.40 -12.32
N VAL A 276 9.11 21.81 -11.06
CA VAL A 276 9.46 20.92 -9.94
C VAL A 276 8.31 19.95 -9.67
N PHE A 277 7.10 20.49 -9.52
CA PHE A 277 5.91 19.66 -9.29
C PHE A 277 5.57 18.80 -10.51
N ARG A 278 5.83 19.28 -11.73
CA ARG A 278 5.64 18.50 -12.96
C ARG A 278 6.52 17.27 -12.99
N ASP A 279 7.82 17.41 -12.70
CA ASP A 279 8.74 16.28 -12.64
C ASP A 279 8.36 15.29 -11.52
N ALA A 280 8.07 15.81 -10.33
CA ALA A 280 7.66 14.99 -9.19
C ALA A 280 6.39 14.18 -9.50
N ILE A 281 5.36 14.82 -10.07
CA ILE A 281 4.13 14.14 -10.46
C ILE A 281 4.40 13.10 -11.55
N ASN A 282 5.24 13.40 -12.54
CA ASN A 282 5.59 12.44 -13.59
C ASN A 282 6.29 11.20 -13.03
N LYS A 283 7.20 11.36 -12.06
CA LYS A 283 7.82 10.24 -11.33
C LYS A 283 6.79 9.40 -10.58
N GLY A 284 5.85 10.06 -9.88
CA GLY A 284 4.74 9.39 -9.22
C GLY A 284 3.85 8.60 -10.18
N ILE A 285 3.49 9.18 -11.32
CA ILE A 285 2.70 8.53 -12.38
C ILE A 285 3.47 7.34 -12.98
N ALA A 286 4.78 7.47 -13.21
CA ALA A 286 5.61 6.37 -13.68
C ALA A 286 5.65 5.21 -12.67
N LYS A 287 5.79 5.51 -11.36
CA LYS A 287 5.71 4.49 -10.31
C LYS A 287 4.35 3.82 -10.27
N LEU A 288 3.26 4.58 -10.35
CA LEU A 288 1.91 4.00 -10.37
C LEU A 288 1.70 3.09 -11.58
N ARG A 289 2.24 3.48 -12.75
CA ARG A 289 2.17 2.71 -14.00
C ARG A 289 2.92 1.40 -13.96
N LYS A 290 4.00 1.31 -13.18
CA LYS A 290 4.74 0.06 -12.95
C LYS A 290 3.84 -1.03 -12.35
N TYR A 291 2.96 -0.67 -11.42
CA TYR A 291 2.12 -1.62 -10.69
C TYR A 291 0.71 -1.75 -11.25
N TYR A 292 0.12 -0.64 -11.71
CA TYR A 292 -1.23 -0.61 -12.29
C TYR A 292 -1.22 0.12 -13.64
N PRO A 293 -0.76 -0.55 -14.71
CA PRO A 293 -0.73 0.03 -16.04
C PRO A 293 -2.14 0.17 -16.65
N LYS A 294 -2.36 1.22 -17.43
CA LYS A 294 -3.57 1.41 -18.25
C LYS A 294 -3.49 0.58 -19.55
N GLN A 295 -3.31 -0.74 -19.44
CA GLN A 295 -3.08 -1.63 -20.59
C GLN A 295 -4.23 -2.64 -20.80
N GLY A 296 -5.34 -2.50 -20.06
CA GLY A 296 -6.45 -3.45 -20.12
C GLY A 296 -6.14 -4.77 -19.41
N ILE A 297 -6.89 -5.82 -19.75
CA ILE A 297 -6.85 -7.12 -19.07
C ILE A 297 -5.65 -7.94 -19.57
N ASN A 298 -4.83 -8.43 -18.63
CA ASN A 298 -3.76 -9.40 -18.85
C ASN A 298 -3.81 -10.49 -17.76
N LEU A 299 -2.95 -11.50 -17.88
CA LEU A 299 -2.92 -12.64 -16.94
C LEU A 299 -2.62 -12.23 -15.49
N ASN A 300 -1.89 -11.13 -15.28
CA ASN A 300 -1.47 -10.69 -13.94
C ASN A 300 -2.53 -9.83 -13.26
N ASN A 301 -3.33 -9.08 -14.01
CA ASN A 301 -4.34 -8.15 -13.47
C ASN A 301 -5.78 -8.65 -13.66
N ARG A 302 -5.97 -9.86 -14.20
CA ARG A 302 -7.29 -10.43 -14.53
C ARG A 302 -8.27 -10.37 -13.34
N ALA A 303 -7.83 -10.73 -12.14
CA ALA A 303 -8.67 -10.70 -10.94
C ALA A 303 -9.28 -9.30 -10.68
N LEU A 304 -8.50 -8.23 -10.89
CA LEU A 304 -8.94 -6.86 -10.70
C LEU A 304 -10.09 -6.51 -11.66
N TYR A 305 -9.95 -6.88 -12.93
CA TYR A 305 -10.96 -6.60 -13.94
C TYR A 305 -12.19 -7.52 -13.85
N LEU A 306 -12.01 -8.78 -13.48
CA LEU A 306 -13.14 -9.68 -13.22
C LEU A 306 -14.00 -9.16 -12.07
N SER A 307 -13.39 -8.77 -10.95
CA SER A 307 -14.14 -8.22 -9.82
C SER A 307 -14.92 -6.95 -10.17
N LEU A 308 -14.38 -6.13 -11.06
CA LEU A 308 -15.02 -4.93 -11.58
C LEU A 308 -16.22 -5.23 -12.46
N ILE A 309 -16.12 -6.23 -13.34
CA ILE A 309 -17.23 -6.70 -14.20
C ILE A 309 -18.35 -7.33 -13.36
N LEU A 310 -18.00 -7.98 -12.24
CA LEU A 310 -18.96 -8.61 -11.34
C LEU A 310 -19.71 -7.60 -10.46
N ASP A 311 -19.37 -6.31 -10.47
CA ASP A 311 -20.12 -5.28 -9.74
C ASP A 311 -21.33 -4.82 -10.56
N PRO A 312 -22.57 -5.14 -10.15
CA PRO A 312 -23.78 -4.77 -10.90
C PRO A 312 -24.02 -3.26 -10.96
N ARG A 313 -23.35 -2.45 -10.13
CA ARG A 313 -23.43 -0.99 -10.17
C ARG A 313 -22.62 -0.41 -11.32
N ILE A 314 -21.62 -1.15 -11.80
CA ILE A 314 -20.74 -0.75 -12.89
C ILE A 314 -21.34 -1.28 -14.17
N LYS A 315 -22.27 -0.49 -14.71
CA LYS A 315 -22.90 -0.77 -15.99
C LYS A 315 -21.88 -0.74 -17.12
N ARG A 316 -22.28 -1.26 -18.28
CA ARG A 316 -21.44 -1.34 -19.48
C ARG A 316 -20.78 0.00 -19.86
N ASP A 317 -21.49 1.12 -19.73
CA ASP A 317 -20.95 2.46 -19.98
C ASP A 317 -19.77 2.80 -19.03
N GLY A 318 -19.82 2.30 -17.78
CA GLY A 318 -18.73 2.42 -16.81
C GLY A 318 -17.49 1.61 -17.19
N LEU A 319 -17.66 0.46 -17.86
CA LEU A 319 -16.56 -0.35 -18.39
C LEU A 319 -15.92 0.31 -19.63
N GLU A 320 -16.72 0.97 -20.47
CA GLU A 320 -16.22 1.73 -21.62
C GLU A 320 -15.38 2.94 -21.16
N LEU A 321 -15.80 3.66 -20.10
CA LEU A 321 -15.08 4.80 -19.52
C LEU A 321 -13.70 4.47 -18.94
N ILE A 322 -13.46 3.22 -18.55
CA ILE A 322 -12.17 2.73 -18.05
C ILE A 322 -11.35 1.99 -19.12
N GLY A 323 -11.75 2.12 -20.39
CA GLY A 323 -11.00 1.58 -21.53
C GLY A 323 -11.16 0.07 -21.74
N LEU A 324 -12.22 -0.54 -21.18
CA LEU A 324 -12.61 -1.91 -21.52
C LEU A 324 -13.68 -1.84 -22.61
N THR A 325 -13.26 -1.48 -23.83
CA THR A 325 -14.14 -1.55 -25.00
C THR A 325 -14.21 -2.97 -25.54
N ARG A 326 -15.32 -3.31 -26.19
CA ARG A 326 -15.60 -4.62 -26.79
C ARG A 326 -14.40 -5.13 -27.60
N GLY A 327 -13.85 -6.27 -27.19
CA GLY A 327 -13.11 -7.16 -28.08
C GLY A 327 -14.05 -7.89 -29.02
#